data_AF-A0A0T6ABF2-F1
#
_entry.id   AF-A0A0T6ABF2-F1
#
_cell.length_a   1.000
_cell.length_b   1.000
_cell.length_c   1.000
_cell.angle_alpha   90.00
_cell.angle_beta   90.00
_cell.angle_gamma   90.00
#
_symmetry.space_group_name_H-M   'P 1'
#
loop_
_entity.id
_entity.type
_entity.pdbx_description
1 polymer ?
#
loop_
_entity_poly.entity_id
_entity_poly.type
_entity_poly.pdbx_seq_one_letter_code
_entity_poly.pdbx_strand_id
1 'polypeptide(L)'
;MSLSVLLGELGDLLRQGKDRIGKIRGLGEAERFRNAELFLLLDRMDGQLGEFEKKLTSAFGSGLADYEAVKFLNNMLQLEYRGIIDYNLYASAFADRDIREKFRKFGAVEIEHARMIIALIRKMGGTPHPGSGSVRRQRKVTIKELSEEHLAVETEAIALCERGMNTFSRPDLKWALGTIRLDEIEHSRELSKIYEKYKLTTEQVGINRKYVPPKEIDFDGDEPWTG
;
A
#
# COMPACT_ATOMS: atom_id res chain seq x y z
N MET A 1 10.91 -14.37 11.19
CA MET A 1 11.55 -13.10 10.77
C MET A 1 12.98 -13.40 10.34
N SER A 2 13.46 -12.86 9.22
CA SER A 2 14.80 -13.18 8.68
C SER A 2 15.83 -12.11 9.08
N LEU A 3 17.08 -12.53 9.23
CA LEU A 3 18.20 -11.65 9.60
C LEU A 3 18.41 -10.55 8.55
N SER A 4 18.30 -10.88 7.27
CA SER A 4 18.44 -9.92 6.16
C SER A 4 17.38 -8.82 6.20
N VAL A 5 16.12 -9.18 6.48
CA VAL A 5 15.03 -8.20 6.58
C VAL A 5 15.23 -7.28 7.78
N LEU A 6 15.54 -7.81 8.96
CA LEU A 6 15.81 -7.03 10.16
C LEU A 6 16.95 -6.02 9.97
N LEU A 7 17.97 -6.40 9.22
CA LEU A 7 19.12 -5.56 8.97
C LEU A 7 18.85 -4.50 7.92
N GLY A 8 18.00 -4.79 6.93
CA GLY A 8 17.44 -3.78 6.03
C GLY A 8 16.56 -2.78 6.77
N GLU A 9 15.69 -3.25 7.68
CA GLU A 9 14.87 -2.39 8.55
C GLU A 9 15.73 -1.46 9.41
N LEU A 10 16.80 -1.98 10.02
CA LEU A 10 17.76 -1.17 10.75
C LEU A 10 18.43 -0.12 9.86
N GLY A 11 18.81 -0.49 8.63
CA GLY A 11 19.34 0.46 7.65
C GLY A 11 18.37 1.61 7.34
N ASP A 12 17.08 1.30 7.17
CA ASP A 12 16.03 2.30 6.97
C ASP A 12 15.85 3.23 8.18
N LEU A 13 15.90 2.69 9.40
CA LEU A 13 15.82 3.49 10.63
C LEU A 13 16.99 4.49 10.74
N LEU A 14 18.20 4.09 10.37
CA LEU A 14 19.36 5.00 10.34
C LEU A 14 19.17 6.11 9.31
N ARG A 15 18.69 5.78 8.10
CA ARG A 15 18.37 6.79 7.06
C ARG A 15 17.30 7.77 7.53
N GLN A 16 16.22 7.27 8.12
CA GLN A 16 15.16 8.12 8.68
C GLN A 16 15.67 9.05 9.79
N GLY A 17 16.58 8.55 10.64
CA GLY A 17 17.25 9.36 11.65
C GLY A 17 18.01 10.53 11.04
N LYS A 18 18.80 10.28 10.00
CA LYS A 18 19.54 11.32 9.26
C LYS A 18 18.61 12.33 8.59
N ASP A 19 17.57 11.87 7.92
CA ASP A 19 16.57 12.76 7.30
C ASP A 19 15.91 13.67 8.35
N ARG A 20 15.63 13.14 9.54
CA ARG A 20 15.05 13.92 10.64
C ARG A 20 16.03 14.94 11.18
N ILE A 21 17.31 14.60 11.32
CA ILE A 21 18.38 15.55 11.69
C ILE A 21 18.45 16.68 10.66
N GLY A 22 18.48 16.37 9.37
CA GLY A 22 18.48 17.37 8.29
C GLY A 22 17.26 18.31 8.36
N LYS A 23 16.07 17.76 8.60
CA LYS A 23 14.84 18.56 8.80
C LYS A 23 14.90 19.47 10.02
N ILE A 24 15.39 18.96 11.16
CA ILE A 24 15.56 19.76 12.39
C ILE A 24 16.53 20.92 12.11
N ARG A 25 17.63 20.65 11.39
CA ARG A 25 18.60 21.69 11.04
C ARG A 25 17.97 22.78 10.18
N GLY A 26 17.30 22.38 9.10
CA GLY A 26 16.63 23.32 8.18
C GLY A 26 15.57 24.17 8.89
N LEU A 27 14.80 23.58 9.81
CA LEU A 27 13.84 24.33 10.64
C LEU A 27 14.54 25.29 11.59
N GLY A 28 15.59 24.84 12.28
CA GLY A 28 16.36 25.70 13.19
C GLY A 28 16.98 26.90 12.47
N GLU A 29 17.50 26.72 11.26
CA GLU A 29 17.99 27.81 10.40
C GLU A 29 16.87 28.78 10.01
N ALA A 30 15.73 28.26 9.56
CA ALA A 30 14.56 29.06 9.15
C ALA A 30 13.97 29.88 10.31
N GLU A 31 13.94 29.31 11.51
CA GLU A 31 13.44 29.95 12.73
C GLU A 31 14.49 30.84 13.41
N ARG A 32 15.71 30.93 12.85
CA ARG A 32 16.87 31.65 13.43
C ARG A 32 17.16 31.20 14.86
N PHE A 33 16.92 29.93 15.16
CA PHE A 33 17.19 29.33 16.45
C PHE A 33 18.70 29.33 16.72
N ARG A 34 19.14 29.89 17.86
CA ARG A 34 20.57 30.03 18.19
C ARG A 34 20.94 29.11 19.34
N ASN A 35 21.37 27.90 19.01
CA ASN A 35 21.97 26.98 19.96
C ASN A 35 23.09 26.19 19.27
N ALA A 36 24.32 26.69 19.38
CA ALA A 36 25.47 26.09 18.72
C ALA A 36 25.77 24.67 19.22
N GLU A 37 25.53 24.39 20.50
CA GLU A 37 25.74 23.06 21.07
C GLU A 37 24.79 22.02 20.47
N LEU A 38 23.53 22.40 20.25
CA LEU A 38 22.55 21.53 19.58
C LEU A 38 22.99 21.22 18.15
N PHE A 39 23.39 22.22 17.36
CA PHE A 39 23.82 21.98 15.97
C PHE A 39 25.08 21.11 15.90
N LEU A 40 26.05 21.32 16.80
CA LEU A 40 27.22 20.45 16.90
C LEU A 40 26.85 19.01 17.30
N LEU A 41 25.85 18.83 18.18
CA LEU A 41 25.34 17.51 18.51
C LEU A 41 24.68 16.84 17.28
N LEU A 42 23.85 17.58 16.55
CA LEU A 42 23.20 17.10 15.33
C LEU A 42 24.21 16.68 14.26
N ASP A 43 25.28 17.45 14.04
CA ASP A 43 26.33 17.11 13.08
C ASP A 43 27.09 15.83 13.48
N ARG A 44 27.38 15.65 14.78
CA ARG A 44 27.98 14.42 15.29
C ARG A 44 27.05 13.22 15.09
N MET A 45 25.77 13.38 15.38
CA MET A 45 24.78 12.32 15.20
C MET A 45 24.66 11.93 13.72
N ASP A 46 24.58 12.91 12.81
CA ASP A 46 24.52 12.64 11.36
C ASP A 46 25.76 11.86 10.87
N GLY A 47 26.95 12.28 11.30
CA GLY A 47 28.20 11.59 11.00
C GLY A 47 28.22 10.14 11.50
N GLN A 48 27.82 9.90 12.75
CA GLN A 48 27.77 8.56 13.33
C GLN A 48 26.74 7.66 12.64
N LEU A 49 25.54 8.16 12.38
CA LEU A 49 24.51 7.42 11.65
C LEU A 49 24.97 7.07 10.24
N GLY A 50 25.65 7.99 9.55
CA GLY A 50 26.23 7.73 8.23
C GLY A 50 27.33 6.68 8.24
N GLU A 51 28.12 6.59 9.31
CA GLU A 51 29.12 5.53 9.47
C GLU A 51 28.46 4.16 9.71
N PHE A 52 27.44 4.10 10.57
CA PHE A 52 26.68 2.87 10.82
C PHE A 52 25.99 2.36 9.55
N GLU A 53 25.35 3.25 8.79
CA GLU A 53 24.69 2.93 7.51
C GLU A 53 25.67 2.28 6.52
N LYS A 54 26.88 2.87 6.38
CA LYS A 54 27.93 2.33 5.49
C LYS A 54 28.43 0.96 5.93
N LYS A 55 28.67 0.77 7.23
CA LYS A 55 29.14 -0.50 7.79
C LYS A 55 28.09 -1.60 7.62
N LEU A 56 26.83 -1.28 7.89
CA LEU A 56 25.69 -2.17 7.66
C LEU A 56 25.59 -2.55 6.19
N THR A 57 25.53 -1.57 5.28
CA THR A 57 25.46 -1.84 3.82
C THR A 57 26.60 -2.75 3.34
N SER A 58 27.83 -2.49 3.81
CA SER A 58 29.00 -3.30 3.44
C SER A 58 28.95 -4.72 4.01
N ALA A 59 28.33 -4.92 5.18
CA ALA A 59 28.18 -6.23 5.80
C ALA A 59 27.11 -7.10 5.12
N PHE A 60 26.15 -6.52 4.38
CA PHE A 60 24.96 -7.24 3.90
C PHE A 60 24.99 -7.73 2.47
N GLY A 61 25.76 -7.11 1.57
CA GLY A 61 25.84 -7.56 0.18
C GLY A 61 24.46 -7.82 -0.46
N SER A 62 24.22 -9.03 -0.95
CA SER A 62 22.97 -9.45 -1.64
C SER A 62 21.75 -9.65 -0.75
N GLY A 63 21.86 -9.55 0.59
CA GLY A 63 20.74 -9.71 1.54
C GLY A 63 19.67 -8.61 1.45
N LEU A 64 19.94 -7.49 0.77
CA LEU A 64 18.96 -6.42 0.56
C LEU A 64 17.78 -6.83 -0.33
N ALA A 65 17.94 -7.83 -1.21
CA ALA A 65 16.92 -8.14 -2.20
C ALA A 65 15.58 -8.57 -1.57
N ASP A 66 15.64 -9.40 -0.52
CA ASP A 66 14.43 -9.82 0.21
C ASP A 66 13.84 -8.67 1.03
N TYR A 67 14.68 -7.79 1.57
CA TYR A 67 14.20 -6.59 2.26
C TYR A 67 13.47 -5.64 1.32
N GLU A 68 14.06 -5.32 0.17
CA GLU A 68 13.44 -4.46 -0.85
C GLU A 68 12.15 -5.09 -1.40
N ALA A 69 12.12 -6.41 -1.57
CA ALA A 69 10.90 -7.14 -1.94
C ALA A 69 9.83 -7.07 -0.85
N VAL A 70 10.17 -7.26 0.43
CA VAL A 70 9.25 -7.11 1.57
C VAL A 70 8.70 -5.68 1.65
N LYS A 71 9.56 -4.68 1.47
CA LYS A 71 9.16 -3.27 1.47
C LYS A 71 8.20 -2.96 0.32
N PHE A 72 8.54 -3.43 -0.88
CA PHE A 72 7.67 -3.31 -2.04
C PHE A 72 6.30 -3.97 -1.83
N LEU A 73 6.29 -5.21 -1.30
CA LEU A 73 5.07 -5.95 -1.03
C LEU A 73 4.23 -5.29 0.07
N ASN A 74 4.84 -4.68 1.08
CA ASN A 74 4.10 -3.91 2.08
C ASN A 74 3.42 -2.67 1.47
N ASN A 75 4.02 -2.03 0.47
CA ASN A 75 3.35 -0.94 -0.26
C ASN A 75 2.16 -1.47 -1.09
N MET A 76 2.34 -2.60 -1.78
CA MET A 76 1.23 -3.28 -2.48
C MET A 76 0.10 -3.64 -1.51
N LEU A 77 0.43 -4.24 -0.36
CA LEU A 77 -0.55 -4.64 0.65
C LEU A 77 -1.41 -3.48 1.13
N GLN A 78 -0.84 -2.27 1.24
CA GLN A 78 -1.60 -1.07 1.60
C GLN A 78 -2.60 -0.66 0.50
N LEU A 79 -2.23 -0.84 -0.77
CA LEU A 79 -3.10 -0.59 -1.92
C LEU A 79 -4.27 -1.58 -1.92
N GLU A 80 -3.99 -2.88 -1.79
CA GLU A 80 -5.02 -3.93 -1.69
C GLU A 80 -5.97 -3.66 -0.52
N TYR A 81 -5.42 -3.35 0.66
CA TYR A 81 -6.21 -3.08 1.85
C TYR A 81 -7.16 -1.90 1.66
N ARG A 82 -6.72 -0.87 0.92
CA ARG A 82 -7.57 0.25 0.53
C ARG A 82 -8.65 -0.17 -0.46
N GLY A 83 -8.31 -0.99 -1.45
CA GLY A 83 -9.26 -1.58 -2.40
C GLY A 83 -10.36 -2.35 -1.69
N ILE A 84 -10.01 -3.23 -0.75
CA ILE A 84 -10.97 -4.00 0.07
C ILE A 84 -11.96 -3.06 0.78
N ILE A 85 -11.47 -1.98 1.41
CA ILE A 85 -12.33 -1.04 2.12
C ILE A 85 -13.23 -0.28 1.16
N ASP A 86 -12.65 0.28 0.10
CA ASP A 86 -13.35 1.15 -0.86
C ASP A 86 -14.43 0.36 -1.61
N TYR A 87 -14.10 -0.82 -2.16
CA TYR A 87 -15.06 -1.66 -2.88
C TYR A 87 -16.27 -2.05 -2.04
N ASN A 88 -16.05 -2.46 -0.79
CA ASN A 88 -17.13 -2.85 0.11
C ASN A 88 -17.96 -1.67 0.61
N LEU A 89 -17.31 -0.55 0.89
CA LEU A 89 -18.00 0.69 1.22
C LEU A 89 -18.96 1.09 0.09
N TYR A 90 -18.51 1.00 -1.16
CA TYR A 90 -19.33 1.37 -2.31
C TYR A 90 -20.40 0.35 -2.67
N ALA A 91 -20.11 -0.95 -2.54
CA ALA A 91 -21.14 -1.99 -2.63
C ALA A 91 -22.29 -1.75 -1.64
N SER A 92 -22.03 -1.20 -0.46
CA SER A 92 -23.08 -0.86 0.51
C SER A 92 -23.91 0.38 0.15
N ALA A 93 -23.45 1.20 -0.80
CA ALA A 93 -24.02 2.49 -1.16
C ALA A 93 -24.88 2.46 -2.44
N PHE A 94 -24.64 1.53 -3.37
CA PHE A 94 -25.40 1.47 -4.63
C PHE A 94 -26.79 0.86 -4.44
N ALA A 95 -27.81 1.45 -5.08
CA ALA A 95 -29.16 0.87 -5.17
C ALA A 95 -29.26 -0.21 -6.27
N ASP A 96 -28.45 -0.11 -7.32
CA ASP A 96 -28.37 -1.08 -8.41
C ASP A 96 -27.71 -2.38 -7.94
N ARG A 97 -28.45 -3.50 -8.04
CA ARG A 97 -27.99 -4.82 -7.57
C ARG A 97 -26.76 -5.31 -8.33
N ASP A 98 -26.71 -5.09 -9.64
CA ASP A 98 -25.65 -5.64 -10.48
C ASP A 98 -24.33 -4.93 -10.19
N ILE A 99 -24.37 -3.61 -9.96
CA ILE A 99 -23.19 -2.85 -9.53
C ILE A 99 -22.74 -3.31 -8.15
N ARG A 100 -23.65 -3.45 -7.18
CA ARG A 100 -23.30 -3.93 -5.83
C ARG A 100 -22.58 -5.29 -5.88
N GLU A 101 -23.11 -6.22 -6.67
CA GLU A 101 -22.54 -7.56 -6.77
C GLU A 101 -21.15 -7.54 -7.42
N LYS A 102 -20.93 -6.71 -8.44
CA LYS A 102 -19.60 -6.52 -9.04
C LYS A 102 -18.60 -5.94 -8.06
N PHE A 103 -18.96 -4.88 -7.34
CA PHE A 103 -18.08 -4.26 -6.35
C PHE A 103 -17.75 -5.22 -5.20
N ARG A 104 -18.69 -6.06 -4.75
CA ARG A 104 -18.38 -7.13 -3.78
C ARG A 104 -17.39 -8.15 -4.33
N LYS A 105 -17.52 -8.53 -5.60
CA LYS A 105 -16.58 -9.46 -6.25
C LYS A 105 -15.17 -8.87 -6.31
N PHE A 106 -15.03 -7.60 -6.69
CA PHE A 106 -13.73 -6.92 -6.67
C PHE A 106 -13.14 -6.92 -5.26
N GLY A 107 -13.91 -6.50 -4.26
CA GLY A 107 -13.45 -6.51 -2.86
C GLY A 107 -13.05 -7.89 -2.33
N ALA A 108 -13.70 -8.97 -2.81
CA ALA A 108 -13.30 -10.34 -2.47
C ALA A 108 -11.99 -10.76 -3.15
N VAL A 109 -11.77 -10.35 -4.41
CA VAL A 109 -10.50 -10.58 -5.12
C VAL A 109 -9.34 -9.85 -4.44
N GLU A 110 -9.54 -8.60 -4.00
CA GLU A 110 -8.49 -7.86 -3.27
C GLU A 110 -8.07 -8.52 -1.95
N ILE A 111 -8.99 -9.27 -1.31
CA ILE A 111 -8.65 -10.06 -0.12
C ILE A 111 -7.70 -11.20 -0.49
N GLU A 112 -7.93 -11.88 -1.62
CA GLU A 112 -7.03 -12.92 -2.11
C GLU A 112 -5.67 -12.36 -2.51
N HIS A 113 -5.63 -11.18 -3.14
CA HIS A 113 -4.38 -10.45 -3.41
C HIS A 113 -3.62 -10.18 -2.11
N ALA A 114 -4.30 -9.63 -1.10
CA ALA A 114 -3.71 -9.36 0.21
C ALA A 114 -3.20 -10.63 0.91
N ARG A 115 -3.95 -11.74 0.86
CA ARG A 115 -3.53 -13.06 1.39
C ARG A 115 -2.24 -13.54 0.71
N MET A 116 -2.19 -13.45 -0.62
CA MET A 116 -1.02 -13.84 -1.41
C MET A 116 0.21 -13.00 -1.05
N ILE A 117 0.04 -11.68 -0.93
CA ILE A 117 1.11 -10.75 -0.54
C ILE A 117 1.59 -11.03 0.89
N ILE A 118 0.68 -11.22 1.85
CA ILE A 118 1.01 -11.53 3.24
C ILE A 118 1.83 -12.82 3.35
N ALA A 119 1.43 -13.86 2.62
CA ALA A 119 2.15 -15.12 2.57
C ALA A 119 3.58 -14.94 2.06
N LEU A 120 3.78 -14.14 1.00
CA LEU A 120 5.10 -13.84 0.46
C LEU A 120 5.96 -13.02 1.42
N ILE A 121 5.40 -12.00 2.07
CA ILE A 121 6.11 -11.19 3.09
C ILE A 121 6.61 -12.10 4.22
N ARG A 122 5.71 -12.94 4.76
CA ARG A 122 6.05 -13.88 5.84
C ARG A 122 7.11 -14.89 5.40
N LYS A 123 7.01 -15.42 4.17
CA LYS A 123 7.98 -16.35 3.58
C LYS A 123 9.38 -15.74 3.47
N MET A 124 9.49 -14.45 3.15
CA MET A 124 10.77 -13.72 3.12
C MET A 124 11.25 -13.30 4.51
N GLY A 125 10.46 -13.60 5.55
CA GLY A 125 10.78 -13.28 6.93
C GLY A 125 10.50 -11.83 7.31
N GLY A 126 9.68 -11.12 6.55
CA GLY A 126 9.18 -9.79 6.91
C GLY A 126 7.90 -9.83 7.73
N THR A 127 7.52 -8.64 8.21
CA THR A 127 6.24 -8.41 8.88
C THR A 127 5.27 -7.73 7.90
N PRO A 128 4.05 -8.26 7.72
CA PRO A 128 3.02 -7.58 6.94
C PRO A 128 2.49 -6.34 7.67
N HIS A 129 2.32 -5.25 6.94
CA HIS A 129 1.80 -3.99 7.43
C HIS A 129 0.57 -3.58 6.60
N PRO A 130 -0.60 -4.23 6.84
CA PRO A 130 -1.84 -3.77 6.23
C PRO A 130 -2.07 -2.30 6.61
N GLY A 131 -2.43 -1.48 5.63
CA GLY A 131 -2.60 -0.05 5.84
C GLY A 131 -3.66 0.24 6.91
N SER A 132 -3.53 1.37 7.61
CA SER A 132 -4.62 1.82 8.48
C SER A 132 -5.82 2.15 7.60
N GLY A 133 -6.94 1.48 7.83
CA GLY A 133 -8.19 1.74 7.12
C GLY A 133 -8.71 3.15 7.43
N SER A 134 -8.21 4.16 6.72
CA SER A 134 -8.73 5.51 6.87
C SER A 134 -10.12 5.54 6.25
N VAL A 135 -11.14 5.70 7.10
CA VAL A 135 -12.53 5.81 6.64
C VAL A 135 -12.64 7.09 5.81
N ARG A 136 -12.96 6.95 4.52
CA ARG A 136 -13.20 8.11 3.65
C ARG A 136 -14.26 9.02 4.28
N ARG A 137 -14.00 10.32 4.31
CA ARG A 137 -14.96 11.32 4.83
C ARG A 137 -16.27 11.24 4.04
N GLN A 138 -17.39 11.47 4.72
CA GLN A 138 -18.73 11.51 4.13
C GLN A 138 -18.74 12.45 2.92
N ARG A 139 -19.07 11.91 1.75
CA ARG A 139 -19.35 12.69 0.55
C ARG A 139 -20.40 12.01 -0.31
N LYS A 140 -21.09 12.82 -1.09
CA LYS A 140 -21.92 12.37 -2.20
C LYS A 140 -21.03 12.26 -3.42
N VAL A 141 -21.14 11.15 -4.15
CA VAL A 141 -20.39 10.92 -5.40
C VAL A 141 -21.32 10.35 -6.44
N THR A 142 -21.08 10.66 -7.70
CA THR A 142 -21.73 10.01 -8.83
C THR A 142 -21.06 8.66 -9.12
N ILE A 143 -21.76 7.75 -9.79
CA ILE A 143 -21.17 6.49 -10.28
C ILE A 143 -20.00 6.78 -11.22
N LYS A 144 -20.09 7.86 -12.01
CA LYS A 144 -19.02 8.34 -12.89
C LYS A 144 -17.74 8.65 -12.11
N GLU A 145 -17.80 9.58 -11.15
CA GLU A 145 -16.64 10.00 -10.35
C GLU A 145 -15.99 8.81 -9.64
N LEU A 146 -16.82 7.91 -9.11
CA LEU A 146 -16.36 6.72 -8.42
C LEU A 146 -15.65 5.75 -9.39
N SER A 147 -16.21 5.53 -10.58
CA SER A 147 -15.57 4.69 -11.60
C SER A 147 -14.24 5.29 -12.05
N GLU A 148 -14.15 6.61 -12.21
CA GLU A 148 -12.90 7.32 -12.55
C GLU A 148 -11.83 7.15 -11.47
N GLU A 149 -12.21 7.30 -10.20
CA GLU A 149 -11.28 7.11 -9.08
C GLU A 149 -10.76 5.67 -8.98
N HIS A 150 -11.63 4.69 -9.14
CA HIS A 150 -11.21 3.29 -9.12
C HIS A 150 -10.36 2.93 -10.33
N LEU A 151 -10.72 3.37 -11.54
CA LEU A 151 -9.90 3.17 -12.74
C LEU A 151 -8.48 3.73 -12.57
N ALA A 152 -8.34 4.88 -11.89
CA ALA A 152 -7.03 5.43 -11.58
C ALA A 152 -6.23 4.55 -10.61
N VAL A 153 -6.88 3.99 -9.59
CA VAL A 153 -6.27 3.05 -8.64
C VAL A 153 -5.85 1.77 -9.35
N GLU A 154 -6.71 1.17 -10.17
CA GLU A 154 -6.38 -0.03 -10.94
C GLU A 154 -5.18 0.19 -11.87
N THR A 155 -5.13 1.35 -12.53
CA THR A 155 -4.00 1.72 -13.40
C THR A 155 -2.70 1.81 -12.61
N GLU A 156 -2.75 2.37 -11.39
CA GLU A 156 -1.59 2.44 -10.49
C GLU A 156 -1.17 1.04 -10.03
N ALA A 157 -2.11 0.17 -9.67
CA ALA A 157 -1.87 -1.21 -9.24
C ALA A 157 -1.20 -2.04 -10.35
N ILE A 158 -1.71 -1.96 -11.58
CA ILE A 158 -1.12 -2.60 -12.76
C ILE A 158 0.32 -2.14 -12.98
N ALA A 159 0.55 -0.82 -12.98
CA ALA A 159 1.89 -0.25 -13.17
C ALA A 159 2.85 -0.65 -12.03
N LEU A 160 2.36 -0.75 -10.80
CA LEU A 160 3.14 -1.21 -9.67
C LEU A 160 3.52 -2.69 -9.81
N CYS A 161 2.58 -3.56 -10.20
CA CYS A 161 2.85 -4.97 -10.51
C CYS A 161 3.91 -5.12 -11.60
N GLU A 162 3.78 -4.39 -12.70
CA GLU A 162 4.76 -4.42 -13.81
C GLU A 162 6.15 -3.98 -13.35
N ARG A 163 6.24 -2.91 -12.54
CA ARG A 163 7.50 -2.49 -11.94
C ARG A 163 8.10 -3.60 -11.08
N GLY A 164 7.31 -4.20 -10.19
CA GLY A 164 7.80 -5.30 -9.34
C GLY A 164 8.29 -6.51 -10.15
N MET A 165 7.56 -6.92 -11.19
CA MET A 165 7.96 -8.01 -12.09
C MET A 165 9.26 -7.74 -12.85
N ASN A 166 9.55 -6.46 -13.14
CA ASN A 166 10.78 -6.04 -13.81
C ASN A 166 11.95 -5.85 -12.84
N THR A 167 11.68 -5.43 -11.60
CA THR A 167 12.69 -5.17 -10.58
C THR A 167 13.21 -6.45 -9.93
N PHE A 168 12.32 -7.38 -9.59
CA PHE A 168 12.67 -8.57 -8.81
C PHE A 168 12.78 -9.81 -9.67
N SER A 169 13.81 -10.63 -9.45
CA SER A 169 14.05 -11.87 -10.21
C SER A 169 13.34 -13.10 -9.64
N ARG A 170 12.73 -12.99 -8.45
CA ARG A 170 12.12 -14.11 -7.72
C ARG A 170 10.89 -14.68 -8.46
N PRO A 171 10.88 -15.98 -8.82
CA PRO A 171 9.77 -16.58 -9.56
C PRO A 171 8.43 -16.54 -8.84
N ASP A 172 8.42 -16.77 -7.53
CA ASP A 172 7.21 -16.75 -6.69
C ASP A 172 6.59 -15.34 -6.64
N LEU A 173 7.42 -14.31 -6.52
CA LEU A 173 6.98 -12.92 -6.58
C LEU A 173 6.47 -12.54 -7.97
N LYS A 174 7.18 -12.91 -9.04
CA LYS A 174 6.74 -12.64 -10.42
C LYS A 174 5.40 -13.30 -10.73
N TRP A 175 5.20 -14.53 -10.25
CA TRP A 175 3.94 -15.24 -10.41
C TRP A 175 2.81 -14.49 -9.71
N ALA A 176 2.99 -14.13 -8.43
CA ALA A 176 1.98 -13.41 -7.66
C ALA A 176 1.61 -12.06 -8.27
N LEU A 177 2.61 -11.25 -8.62
CA LEU A 177 2.39 -9.95 -9.28
C LEU A 177 1.76 -10.10 -10.67
N GLY A 178 2.07 -11.18 -11.39
CA GLY A 178 1.45 -11.50 -12.66
C GLY A 178 -0.03 -11.86 -12.51
N THR A 179 -0.38 -12.63 -11.49
CA THR A 179 -1.78 -12.97 -11.16
C THR A 179 -2.55 -11.72 -10.79
N ILE A 180 -2.08 -10.95 -9.79
CA ILE A 180 -2.71 -9.70 -9.36
C ILE A 180 -2.93 -8.78 -10.56
N ARG A 181 -1.88 -8.54 -11.37
CA ARG A 181 -1.98 -7.71 -12.57
C ARG A 181 -3.09 -8.14 -13.54
N LEU A 182 -3.31 -9.44 -13.73
CA LEU A 182 -4.37 -9.91 -14.63
C LEU A 182 -5.76 -9.61 -14.07
N ASP A 183 -5.92 -9.76 -12.76
CA ASP A 183 -7.16 -9.45 -12.06
C ASP A 183 -7.44 -7.94 -12.10
N GLU A 184 -6.44 -7.08 -11.88
CA GLU A 184 -6.60 -5.61 -11.99
C GLU A 184 -6.93 -5.12 -13.41
N ILE A 185 -6.42 -5.83 -14.43
CA ILE A 185 -6.80 -5.56 -15.83
C ILE A 185 -8.28 -5.88 -16.05
N GLU A 186 -8.78 -6.98 -15.47
CA GLU A 186 -10.20 -7.32 -15.57
C GLU A 186 -11.07 -6.36 -14.73
N HIS A 187 -10.64 -5.97 -13.53
CA HIS A 187 -11.28 -4.91 -12.74
C HIS A 187 -11.39 -3.62 -13.54
N SER A 188 -10.29 -3.16 -14.14
CA SER A 188 -10.25 -1.98 -15.03
C SER A 188 -11.23 -2.09 -16.19
N ARG A 189 -11.30 -3.26 -16.83
CA ARG A 189 -12.20 -3.51 -17.95
C ARG A 189 -13.66 -3.43 -17.52
N GLU A 190 -14.01 -4.04 -16.40
CA GLU A 190 -15.37 -4.05 -15.87
C GLU A 190 -15.79 -2.66 -15.37
N LEU A 191 -14.90 -1.94 -14.69
CA LEU A 191 -15.11 -0.54 -14.30
C LEU A 191 -15.31 0.37 -15.51
N SER A 192 -14.58 0.15 -16.61
CA SER A 192 -14.76 0.92 -17.84
C SER A 192 -16.16 0.72 -18.43
N LYS A 193 -16.71 -0.50 -18.37
CA LYS A 193 -18.09 -0.76 -18.80
C LYS A 193 -19.11 -0.04 -17.90
N ILE A 194 -18.85 0.00 -16.58
CA ILE A 194 -19.70 0.73 -15.63
C ILE A 194 -19.62 2.24 -15.93
N TYR A 195 -18.42 2.79 -16.08
CA TYR A 195 -18.22 4.19 -16.46
C TYR A 195 -19.03 4.54 -17.72
N GLU A 196 -18.86 3.78 -18.80
CA GLU A 196 -19.56 4.04 -20.07
C GLU A 196 -21.09 4.02 -19.93
N LYS A 197 -21.62 3.13 -19.08
CA LYS A 197 -23.06 3.05 -18.79
C LYS A 197 -23.58 4.26 -18.00
N TYR A 198 -22.79 4.82 -17.10
CA TYR A 198 -23.24 5.86 -16.15
C TYR A 198 -22.58 7.24 -16.34
N LYS A 199 -21.75 7.44 -17.38
CA LYS A 199 -21.02 8.71 -17.62
C LYS A 199 -21.92 9.93 -17.84
N LEU A 200 -23.18 9.72 -18.21
CA LEU A 200 -24.17 10.80 -18.39
C LEU A 200 -25.11 10.95 -17.18
N THR A 201 -24.99 10.08 -16.18
CA THR A 201 -25.84 10.07 -15.00
C THR A 201 -25.34 11.08 -13.97
N THR A 202 -26.22 11.93 -13.47
CA THR A 202 -25.93 12.92 -12.41
C THR A 202 -26.41 12.49 -11.03
N GLU A 203 -27.02 11.30 -10.93
CA GLU A 203 -27.46 10.72 -9.66
C GLU A 203 -26.28 10.51 -8.73
N GLN A 204 -26.41 11.05 -7.52
CA GLN A 204 -25.41 10.93 -6.47
C GLN A 204 -25.79 9.81 -5.51
N VAL A 205 -24.84 8.93 -5.23
CA VAL A 205 -24.95 7.94 -4.16
C VAL A 205 -24.35 8.50 -2.86
N GLY A 206 -25.09 8.32 -1.77
CA GLY A 206 -24.61 8.62 -0.44
C GLY A 206 -23.76 7.47 0.08
N ILE A 207 -22.49 7.73 0.37
CA ILE A 207 -21.61 6.75 1.02
C ILE A 207 -22.15 6.47 2.44
N ASN A 208 -22.55 5.22 2.72
CA ASN A 208 -23.36 4.84 3.87
C ASN A 208 -22.60 4.98 5.22
N ARG A 209 -23.26 5.58 6.22
CA ARG A 209 -22.76 5.79 7.59
C ARG A 209 -22.54 4.53 8.42
N LYS A 210 -23.10 3.38 8.01
CA LYS A 210 -23.09 2.14 8.78
C LYS A 210 -22.00 1.15 8.37
N TYR A 211 -21.30 1.39 7.26
CA TYR A 211 -20.17 0.53 6.91
C TYR A 211 -19.04 0.79 7.90
N VAL A 212 -18.86 -0.16 8.80
CA VAL A 212 -17.70 -0.23 9.68
C VAL A 212 -16.79 -1.25 9.01
N PRO A 213 -15.67 -0.83 8.38
CA PRO A 213 -14.70 -1.81 7.92
C PRO A 213 -14.32 -2.69 9.11
N PRO A 214 -14.16 -4.01 8.91
CA PRO A 214 -13.72 -4.88 9.98
C PRO A 214 -12.42 -4.32 10.58
N LYS A 215 -12.33 -4.33 11.93
CA LYS A 215 -11.15 -3.81 12.64
C LYS A 215 -9.87 -4.54 12.22
N GLU A 216 -10.02 -5.82 11.91
CA GLU A 216 -9.00 -6.70 11.36
C GLU A 216 -9.69 -7.59 10.33
N ILE A 217 -9.07 -7.73 9.15
CA ILE A 217 -9.46 -8.75 8.17
C ILE A 217 -8.68 -10.02 8.53
N ASP A 218 -9.38 -11.12 8.73
CA ASP A 218 -8.75 -12.41 8.94
C ASP A 218 -8.19 -12.92 7.60
N PHE A 219 -6.90 -12.67 7.39
CA PHE A 219 -6.15 -13.17 6.25
C PHE A 219 -5.70 -14.62 6.42
N ASP A 220 -5.88 -15.20 7.60
CA ASP A 220 -5.45 -16.56 7.94
C ASP A 220 -6.60 -17.58 7.87
N GLY A 221 -7.85 -17.13 7.78
CA GLY A 221 -9.03 -17.98 7.57
C GLY A 221 -9.17 -18.47 6.13
N ASP A 222 -9.57 -19.74 5.96
CA ASP A 222 -9.84 -20.37 4.65
C ASP A 222 -11.22 -20.04 4.07
N GLU A 223 -12.08 -19.32 4.81
CA GLU A 223 -13.41 -18.99 4.34
C GLU A 223 -13.37 -17.84 3.31
N PRO A 224 -14.12 -17.94 2.20
CA PRO A 224 -14.34 -16.83 1.29
C PRO A 224 -15.01 -15.69 2.06
N TRP A 225 -14.49 -14.48 1.94
CA TRP A 225 -15.05 -13.35 2.64
C TRP A 225 -16.41 -12.96 2.03
N THR A 226 -17.49 -13.08 2.80
CA THR A 226 -18.88 -12.93 2.32
C THR A 226 -19.53 -11.58 2.66
N GLY A 227 -18.77 -10.48 2.78
CA GLY A 227 -19.24 -9.18 3.29
C GLY A 227 -20.65 -8.71 2.93
#